data_AF-A0A947BNQ7-F1
#
_entry.id   AF-A0A947BNQ7-F1
#
_cell.length_a   1.000
_cell.length_b   1.000
_cell.length_c   1.000
_cell.angle_alpha   90.00
_cell.angle_beta   90.00
_cell.angle_gamma   90.00
#
_symmetry.space_group_name_H-M   'P 1'
#
loop_
_entity.id
_entity.type
_entity.pdbx_description
1 polymer ?
#
loop_
_entity_poly.entity_id
_entity_poly.type
_entity_poly.pdbx_seq_one_letter_code
_entity_poly.pdbx_strand_id
1 'polypeptide(L)'
;MKFSHNLPALLSGAVSVLAFSPFDYFWLVYFSVALLFWLWMKCSPKQAAWTGWFFGMGLLGIGTFWLHISIDQFGGVPMPVAMLLAVLFAMFMSLFYALAGWLSVSLSQRYSLSRVQVLLVVFPAIWTLSEVARGYFLTGFPWLSLGYSQTGSPVAAFAPITGVFGVSWLVVLISVSLVLLVGTIREKVFGLISGLMVVAIVSVSGFISWSEPSGEQFSVRMVQGNIPQKIKWEPAYLDSTIDLYSGLSFQEKTDLIIWPETAIPAFYHQVRESVMVPLQRRLELIKAEMVVGMPVRADDYGYFNSMVSLGTVH
;
A
#
# COMPACT_ATOMS: atom_id res chain seq x y z
N MET A 1 -22.10 -2.22 -30.74
CA MET A 1 -21.68 -2.94 -29.52
C MET A 1 -20.69 -2.09 -28.74
N LYS A 2 -21.11 -1.47 -27.62
CA LYS A 2 -20.27 -0.55 -26.81
C LYS A 2 -19.43 -1.27 -25.72
N PHE A 3 -19.60 -2.59 -25.58
CA PHE A 3 -18.96 -3.42 -24.53
C PHE A 3 -17.54 -3.92 -24.85
N SER A 4 -17.01 -3.70 -26.06
CA SER A 4 -15.79 -4.39 -26.52
C SER A 4 -14.52 -4.08 -25.73
N HIS A 5 -14.39 -2.88 -25.16
CA HIS A 5 -13.17 -2.44 -24.45
C HIS A 5 -13.24 -2.62 -22.93
N ASN A 6 -14.44 -2.66 -22.36
CA ASN A 6 -14.64 -2.66 -20.91
C ASN A 6 -14.33 -4.02 -20.28
N LEU A 7 -14.74 -5.11 -20.91
CA LEU A 7 -14.47 -6.46 -20.40
C LEU A 7 -12.96 -6.77 -20.38
N PRO A 8 -12.18 -6.52 -21.46
CA PRO A 8 -10.73 -6.65 -21.40
C PRO A 8 -10.09 -5.79 -20.30
N ALA A 9 -10.56 -4.57 -20.10
CA ALA A 9 -10.04 -3.70 -19.05
C ALA A 9 -10.33 -4.23 -17.64
N LEU A 10 -11.54 -4.72 -17.40
CA LEU A 10 -11.94 -5.35 -16.14
C LEU A 10 -11.05 -6.56 -15.82
N LEU A 11 -10.89 -7.47 -16.78
CA LEU A 11 -10.03 -8.65 -16.63
C LEU A 11 -8.56 -8.25 -16.43
N SER A 12 -8.09 -7.22 -17.13
CA SER A 12 -6.72 -6.71 -16.97
C SER A 12 -6.46 -6.18 -15.56
N GLY A 13 -7.39 -5.41 -15.01
CA GLY A 13 -7.31 -4.93 -13.63
C GLY A 13 -7.38 -6.07 -12.63
N ALA A 14 -8.25 -7.06 -12.85
CA ALA A 14 -8.32 -8.27 -12.02
C ALA A 14 -6.98 -9.02 -11.98
N VAL A 15 -6.37 -9.24 -13.15
CA VAL A 15 -5.07 -9.92 -13.26
C VAL A 15 -3.95 -9.13 -12.56
N SER A 16 -4.00 -7.79 -12.58
CA SER A 16 -2.98 -6.98 -11.90
C SER A 16 -2.93 -7.16 -10.37
N VAL A 17 -3.99 -7.71 -9.75
CA VAL A 17 -3.97 -8.05 -8.30
C VAL A 17 -2.87 -9.09 -8.01
N LEU A 18 -2.58 -9.98 -8.95
CA LEU A 18 -1.53 -11.00 -8.81
C LEU A 18 -0.12 -10.42 -8.75
N ALA A 19 0.06 -9.13 -9.07
CA ALA A 19 1.33 -8.44 -8.93
C ALA A 19 1.62 -8.00 -7.49
N PHE A 20 0.63 -8.08 -6.59
CA PHE A 20 0.76 -7.72 -5.18
C PHE A 20 0.85 -8.99 -4.31
N SER A 21 1.32 -8.82 -3.09
CA SER A 21 1.35 -9.92 -2.12
C SER A 21 -0.06 -10.45 -1.85
N PRO A 22 -0.21 -11.77 -1.66
CA PRO A 22 0.84 -12.78 -1.46
C PRO A 22 1.34 -13.46 -2.76
N PHE A 23 0.97 -12.95 -3.95
CA PHE A 23 1.29 -13.60 -5.22
C PHE A 23 2.61 -13.13 -5.84
N ASP A 24 2.91 -11.84 -5.69
CA ASP A 24 4.20 -11.22 -6.04
C ASP A 24 4.68 -11.42 -7.49
N TYR A 25 3.77 -11.69 -8.43
CA TYR A 25 4.05 -11.74 -9.88
C TYR A 25 4.17 -10.34 -10.47
N PHE A 26 5.16 -9.57 -9.99
CA PHE A 26 5.34 -8.14 -10.24
C PHE A 26 5.31 -7.75 -11.74
N TRP A 27 5.69 -8.66 -12.63
CA TRP A 27 5.77 -8.43 -14.07
C TRP A 27 4.40 -8.38 -14.76
N LEU A 28 3.35 -8.99 -14.16
CA LEU A 28 2.01 -9.00 -14.74
C LEU A 28 1.44 -7.58 -14.87
N VAL A 29 1.77 -6.69 -13.93
CA VAL A 29 1.25 -5.34 -13.93
C VAL A 29 1.68 -4.54 -15.15
N TYR A 30 2.88 -4.81 -15.70
CA TYR A 30 3.36 -4.16 -16.91
C TYR A 30 2.44 -4.44 -18.10
N PHE A 31 2.01 -5.68 -18.25
CA PHE A 31 1.12 -6.11 -19.32
C PHE A 31 -0.32 -5.64 -19.07
N SER A 32 -0.78 -5.68 -17.81
CA SER A 32 -2.12 -5.21 -17.46
C SER A 32 -2.32 -3.72 -17.76
N VAL A 33 -1.36 -2.89 -17.37
CA VAL A 33 -1.38 -1.45 -17.60
C VAL A 33 -1.13 -1.13 -19.08
N ALA A 34 -0.24 -1.87 -19.77
CA ALA A 34 -0.04 -1.74 -21.21
C ALA A 34 -1.34 -2.00 -21.99
N LEU A 35 -2.08 -3.04 -21.62
CA LEU A 35 -3.38 -3.35 -22.23
C LEU A 35 -4.38 -2.22 -22.00
N LEU A 36 -4.49 -1.68 -20.78
CA LEU A 36 -5.36 -0.54 -20.50
C LEU A 36 -5.04 0.67 -21.38
N PHE A 37 -3.76 1.05 -21.47
CA PHE A 37 -3.34 2.19 -22.28
C PHE A 37 -3.55 1.96 -23.77
N TRP A 38 -3.33 0.74 -24.26
CA TRP A 38 -3.66 0.38 -25.64
C TRP A 38 -5.16 0.52 -25.94
N LEU A 39 -6.04 0.20 -24.97
CA LEU A 39 -7.48 0.41 -25.10
C LEU A 39 -7.85 1.91 -25.08
N TRP A 40 -7.26 2.70 -24.18
CA TRP A 40 -7.50 4.15 -24.11
C TRP A 40 -7.15 4.88 -25.41
N MET A 41 -6.07 4.47 -26.08
CA MET A 41 -5.67 5.04 -27.38
C MET A 41 -6.71 4.86 -28.49
N LYS A 42 -7.67 3.94 -28.34
CA LYS A 42 -8.74 3.66 -29.31
C LYS A 42 -10.09 4.25 -28.91
N CYS A 43 -10.15 4.90 -27.76
CA CYS A 43 -11.38 5.33 -27.12
C CYS A 43 -11.61 6.84 -27.28
N SER A 44 -12.87 7.26 -27.34
CA SER A 44 -13.25 8.65 -27.01
C SER A 44 -13.05 8.91 -25.51
N PRO A 45 -12.98 10.17 -25.05
CA PRO A 45 -12.77 10.47 -23.63
C PRO A 45 -13.79 9.80 -22.70
N LYS A 46 -15.06 9.76 -23.11
CA LYS A 46 -16.12 9.09 -22.36
C LYS A 46 -15.91 7.57 -22.30
N GLN A 47 -15.44 6.96 -23.39
CA GLN A 47 -15.12 5.53 -23.40
C GLN A 47 -13.91 5.24 -22.53
N ALA A 48 -12.86 6.06 -22.58
CA ALA A 48 -11.67 5.93 -21.74
C ALA A 48 -12.01 6.04 -20.25
N ALA A 49 -12.95 6.91 -19.89
CA ALA A 49 -13.48 7.01 -18.53
C ALA A 49 -14.09 5.67 -18.08
N TRP A 50 -14.99 5.09 -18.87
CA TRP A 50 -15.60 3.81 -18.54
C TRP A 50 -14.59 2.66 -18.53
N THR A 51 -13.69 2.59 -19.52
CA THR A 51 -12.65 1.57 -19.58
C THR A 51 -11.70 1.67 -18.39
N GLY A 52 -11.33 2.89 -17.97
CA GLY A 52 -10.56 3.13 -16.74
C GLY A 52 -11.34 2.72 -15.48
N TRP A 53 -12.63 3.05 -15.41
CA TRP A 53 -13.49 2.62 -14.30
C TRP A 53 -13.57 1.10 -14.18
N PHE A 54 -13.78 0.38 -15.29
CA PHE A 54 -13.81 -1.08 -15.29
C PHE A 54 -12.46 -1.70 -14.92
N PHE A 55 -11.34 -1.13 -15.37
CA PHE A 55 -10.02 -1.53 -14.89
C PHE A 55 -9.88 -1.35 -13.38
N GLY A 56 -10.26 -0.17 -12.87
CA GLY A 56 -10.28 0.12 -11.44
C GLY A 56 -11.14 -0.89 -10.67
N MET A 57 -12.30 -1.28 -11.20
CA MET A 57 -13.18 -2.27 -10.60
C MET A 57 -12.54 -3.66 -10.55
N GLY A 58 -11.78 -4.04 -11.57
CA GLY A 58 -11.03 -5.29 -11.57
C GLY A 58 -9.95 -5.29 -10.50
N LEU A 59 -9.15 -4.21 -10.45
CA LEU A 59 -8.04 -4.06 -9.52
C LEU A 59 -8.51 -3.91 -8.06
N LEU A 60 -9.35 -2.92 -7.78
CA LEU A 60 -9.80 -2.59 -6.42
C LEU A 60 -10.94 -3.51 -5.97
N GLY A 61 -11.88 -3.87 -6.84
CA GLY A 61 -12.98 -4.76 -6.47
C GLY A 61 -12.49 -6.12 -6.01
N ILE A 62 -11.49 -6.69 -6.72
CA ILE A 62 -10.86 -7.94 -6.31
C ILE A 62 -9.79 -7.69 -5.24
N GLY A 63 -8.88 -6.74 -5.44
CA GLY A 63 -7.74 -6.56 -4.54
C GLY A 63 -8.06 -5.98 -3.16
N THR A 64 -9.24 -5.35 -3.00
CA THR A 64 -9.71 -4.86 -1.68
C THR A 64 -10.99 -5.56 -1.24
N PHE A 65 -11.26 -6.77 -1.74
CA PHE A 65 -12.43 -7.56 -1.34
C PHE A 65 -12.46 -7.81 0.18
N TRP A 66 -11.29 -7.96 0.80
CA TRP A 66 -11.12 -8.25 2.23
C TRP A 66 -11.67 -7.16 3.16
N LEU A 67 -11.94 -5.93 2.66
CA LEU A 67 -12.55 -4.85 3.44
C LEU A 67 -13.90 -5.26 4.06
N HIS A 68 -14.65 -6.16 3.41
CA HIS A 68 -15.91 -6.66 3.98
C HIS A 68 -15.70 -7.36 5.33
N ILE A 69 -14.56 -8.01 5.55
CA ILE A 69 -14.24 -8.71 6.81
C ILE A 69 -14.11 -7.69 7.94
N SER A 70 -13.42 -6.57 7.68
CA SER A 70 -13.30 -5.48 8.65
C SER A 70 -14.66 -4.84 8.95
N ILE A 71 -15.49 -4.61 7.93
CA ILE A 71 -16.81 -3.99 8.11
C ILE A 71 -17.77 -4.92 8.89
N ASP A 72 -17.79 -6.21 8.56
CA ASP A 72 -18.64 -7.22 9.23
C ASP A 72 -18.21 -7.42 10.69
N GLN A 73 -16.91 -7.69 10.92
CA GLN A 73 -16.42 -8.06 12.26
C GLN A 73 -16.32 -6.88 13.23
N PHE A 74 -15.94 -5.70 12.76
CA PHE A 74 -15.74 -4.51 13.63
C PHE A 74 -16.93 -3.56 13.60
N GLY A 75 -17.68 -3.51 12.50
CA GLY A 75 -18.84 -2.64 12.36
C GLY A 75 -20.15 -3.25 12.88
N GLY A 76 -20.19 -4.57 13.14
CA GLY A 76 -21.41 -5.26 13.56
C GLY A 76 -22.50 -5.29 12.48
N VAL A 77 -22.09 -5.16 11.22
CA VAL A 77 -22.99 -5.09 10.06
C VAL A 77 -23.10 -6.47 9.42
N PRO A 78 -24.30 -6.96 9.05
CA PRO A 78 -24.43 -8.26 8.40
C PRO A 78 -23.58 -8.38 7.13
N MET A 79 -22.90 -9.52 6.96
CA MET A 79 -22.03 -9.83 5.82
C MET A 79 -22.54 -9.36 4.44
N PRO A 80 -23.82 -9.58 4.02
CA PRO A 80 -24.28 -9.11 2.70
C PRO A 80 -24.22 -7.60 2.55
N VAL A 81 -24.50 -6.85 3.62
CA VAL A 81 -24.42 -5.39 3.64
C VAL A 81 -22.96 -4.94 3.67
N ALA A 82 -22.10 -5.61 4.43
CA ALA A 82 -20.66 -5.35 4.43
C ALA A 82 -20.02 -5.56 3.04
N MET A 83 -20.42 -6.62 2.33
CA MET A 83 -20.01 -6.87 0.95
C MET A 83 -20.49 -5.78 -0.01
N LEU A 84 -21.76 -5.36 0.12
CA LEU A 84 -22.30 -4.26 -0.66
C LEU A 84 -21.49 -2.97 -0.43
N LEU A 85 -21.17 -2.65 0.82
CA LEU A 85 -20.35 -1.48 1.16
C LEU A 85 -18.94 -1.56 0.58
N ALA A 86 -18.29 -2.74 0.63
CA ALA A 86 -16.99 -2.95 0.02
C ALA A 86 -17.04 -2.78 -1.51
N VAL A 87 -18.08 -3.27 -2.18
CA VAL A 87 -18.28 -3.06 -3.63
C VAL A 87 -18.52 -1.58 -3.94
N LEU A 88 -19.39 -0.90 -3.19
CA LEU A 88 -19.65 0.53 -3.38
C LEU A 88 -18.37 1.37 -3.17
N PHE A 89 -17.57 1.00 -2.19
CA PHE A 89 -16.26 1.61 -1.95
C PHE A 89 -15.32 1.38 -3.14
N ALA A 90 -15.20 0.16 -3.65
CA ALA A 90 -14.40 -0.13 -4.84
C ALA A 90 -14.92 0.63 -6.08
N MET A 91 -16.24 0.77 -6.26
CA MET A 91 -16.86 1.56 -7.33
C MET A 91 -16.49 3.04 -7.24
N PHE A 92 -16.52 3.60 -6.04
CA PHE A 92 -16.11 4.97 -5.76
C PHE A 92 -14.61 5.17 -6.03
N MET A 93 -13.76 4.29 -5.50
CA MET A 93 -12.31 4.36 -5.70
C MET A 93 -11.92 4.14 -7.18
N SER A 94 -12.73 3.41 -7.95
CA SER A 94 -12.55 3.23 -9.40
C SER A 94 -12.78 4.52 -10.20
N LEU A 95 -13.43 5.54 -9.62
CA LEU A 95 -13.61 6.84 -10.26
C LEU A 95 -12.27 7.56 -10.49
N PHE A 96 -11.23 7.30 -9.69
CA PHE A 96 -9.89 7.85 -9.94
C PHE A 96 -9.33 7.35 -11.28
N TYR A 97 -9.45 6.04 -11.58
CA TYR A 97 -9.04 5.47 -12.86
C TYR A 97 -9.93 5.95 -14.02
N ALA A 98 -11.22 6.18 -13.75
CA ALA A 98 -12.13 6.78 -14.73
C ALA A 98 -11.70 8.21 -15.09
N LEU A 99 -11.40 9.01 -14.07
CA LEU A 99 -10.94 10.39 -14.24
C LEU A 99 -9.58 10.41 -14.95
N ALA A 100 -8.66 9.52 -14.58
CA ALA A 100 -7.36 9.40 -15.24
C ALA A 100 -7.50 9.07 -16.73
N GLY A 101 -8.36 8.12 -17.10
CA GLY A 101 -8.63 7.77 -18.50
C GLY A 101 -9.29 8.93 -19.27
N TRP A 102 -10.28 9.57 -18.66
CA TRP A 102 -10.95 10.73 -19.24
C TRP A 102 -9.98 11.90 -19.49
N LEU A 103 -9.20 12.30 -18.48
CA LEU A 103 -8.23 13.39 -18.59
C LEU A 103 -7.16 13.08 -19.62
N SER A 104 -6.60 11.87 -19.57
CA SER A 104 -5.53 11.45 -20.48
C SER A 104 -5.97 11.58 -21.94
N VAL A 105 -7.13 11.02 -22.29
CA VAL A 105 -7.63 11.07 -23.67
C VAL A 105 -8.15 12.46 -24.05
N SER A 106 -8.81 13.18 -23.13
CA SER A 106 -9.30 14.55 -23.39
C SER A 106 -8.16 15.52 -23.70
N LEU A 107 -7.10 15.51 -22.89
CA LEU A 107 -5.92 16.36 -23.09
C LEU A 107 -5.20 16.01 -24.40
N SER A 108 -5.06 14.71 -24.67
CA SER A 108 -4.45 14.20 -25.90
C SER A 108 -5.16 14.72 -27.15
N GLN A 109 -6.50 14.66 -27.17
CA GLN A 109 -7.30 15.13 -28.30
C GLN A 109 -7.34 16.66 -28.39
N ARG A 110 -7.51 17.36 -27.26
CA ARG A 110 -7.57 18.83 -27.22
C ARG A 110 -6.33 19.49 -27.79
N TYR A 111 -5.15 18.95 -27.47
CA TYR A 111 -3.87 19.48 -27.92
C TYR A 111 -3.30 18.75 -29.16
N SER A 112 -4.08 17.86 -29.79
CA SER A 112 -3.66 17.09 -30.97
C SER A 112 -2.28 16.43 -30.82
N LEU A 113 -2.02 15.85 -29.65
CA LEU A 113 -0.72 15.29 -29.31
C LEU A 113 -0.43 14.02 -30.10
N SER A 114 0.84 13.82 -30.47
CA SER A 114 1.28 12.59 -31.10
C SER A 114 1.18 11.40 -30.13
N ARG A 115 0.99 10.19 -30.66
CA ARG A 115 0.93 8.96 -29.85
C ARG A 115 2.11 8.77 -28.92
N VAL A 116 3.32 9.17 -29.34
CA VAL A 116 4.53 9.14 -28.51
C VAL A 116 4.43 10.10 -27.33
N GLN A 117 3.97 11.34 -27.55
CA GLN A 117 3.78 12.32 -26.46
C GLN A 117 2.69 11.87 -25.48
N VAL A 118 1.58 11.34 -25.99
CA VAL A 118 0.50 10.81 -25.17
C VAL A 118 1.00 9.69 -24.25
N LEU A 119 1.68 8.71 -24.84
CA LEU A 119 2.14 7.54 -24.11
C LEU A 119 3.32 7.85 -23.17
N LEU A 120 4.32 8.63 -23.57
CA LEU A 120 5.51 8.86 -22.73
C LEU A 120 5.36 10.02 -21.73
N VAL A 121 4.40 10.92 -21.93
CA VAL A 121 4.25 12.11 -21.08
C VAL A 121 2.89 12.12 -20.39
N VAL A 122 1.80 12.13 -21.18
CA VAL A 122 0.46 12.33 -20.63
C VAL A 122 0.05 11.16 -19.73
N PHE A 123 0.12 9.93 -20.23
CA PHE A 123 -0.35 8.75 -19.47
C PHE A 123 0.43 8.54 -18.17
N PRO A 124 1.79 8.56 -18.15
CA PRO A 124 2.56 8.47 -16.91
C PRO A 124 2.27 9.59 -15.91
N ALA A 125 2.18 10.83 -16.38
CA ALA A 125 1.90 11.97 -15.50
C ALA A 125 0.50 11.87 -14.88
N ILE A 126 -0.53 11.62 -15.70
CA ILE A 126 -1.91 11.53 -15.22
C ILE A 126 -2.13 10.31 -14.34
N TRP A 127 -1.53 9.16 -14.64
CA TRP A 127 -1.59 7.98 -13.76
C TRP A 127 -1.00 8.29 -12.38
N THR A 128 0.22 8.83 -12.36
CA THR A 128 0.94 9.11 -11.11
C THR A 128 0.19 10.15 -10.28
N LEU A 129 -0.28 11.23 -10.91
CA LEU A 129 -1.14 12.23 -10.25
C LEU A 129 -2.44 11.62 -9.73
N SER A 130 -3.03 10.67 -10.45
CA SER A 130 -4.22 9.97 -9.98
C SER A 130 -3.93 9.08 -8.76
N GLU A 131 -2.79 8.40 -8.69
CA GLU A 131 -2.40 7.64 -7.49
C GLU A 131 -2.12 8.55 -6.30
N VAL A 132 -1.41 9.67 -6.52
CA VAL A 132 -1.18 10.68 -5.49
C VAL A 132 -2.52 11.23 -5.00
N ALA A 133 -3.39 11.69 -5.91
CA ALA A 133 -4.70 12.20 -5.55
C ALA A 133 -5.50 11.17 -4.75
N ARG A 134 -5.49 9.89 -5.16
CA ARG A 134 -6.16 8.80 -4.44
C ARG A 134 -5.55 8.54 -3.05
N GLY A 135 -4.25 8.74 -2.91
CA GLY A 135 -3.52 8.59 -1.65
C GLY A 135 -3.73 9.73 -0.65
N TYR A 136 -4.23 10.89 -1.08
CA TYR A 136 -4.43 12.06 -0.21
C TYR A 136 -5.87 12.60 -0.18
N PHE A 137 -6.72 12.28 -1.16
CA PHE A 137 -8.09 12.78 -1.22
C PHE A 137 -8.89 12.31 0.01
N LEU A 138 -9.54 13.26 0.69
CA LEU A 138 -10.09 13.10 2.04
C LEU A 138 -8.98 12.71 3.03
N THR A 139 -8.97 11.47 3.50
CA THR A 139 -7.91 10.91 4.36
C THR A 139 -6.94 10.02 3.59
N GLY A 140 -7.21 9.78 2.29
CA GLY A 140 -6.42 8.91 1.44
C GLY A 140 -6.77 7.42 1.54
N PHE A 141 -6.64 6.71 0.42
CA PHE A 141 -6.64 5.25 0.36
C PHE A 141 -5.67 4.76 -0.71
N PRO A 142 -4.34 4.75 -0.45
CA PRO A 142 -3.30 4.42 -1.42
C PRO A 142 -3.05 2.90 -1.60
N TRP A 143 -4.04 2.05 -1.32
CA TRP A 143 -3.92 0.60 -1.53
C TRP A 143 -3.72 0.25 -3.00
N LEU A 144 -2.96 -0.79 -3.29
CA LEU A 144 -2.69 -1.27 -4.65
C LEU A 144 -2.10 -0.20 -5.60
N SER A 145 -1.34 0.76 -5.08
CA SER A 145 -0.51 1.64 -5.92
C SER A 145 0.57 0.82 -6.62
N LEU A 146 0.80 1.07 -7.90
CA LEU A 146 1.64 0.22 -8.74
C LEU A 146 3.05 0.02 -8.18
N GLY A 147 3.63 1.04 -7.53
CA GLY A 147 4.96 0.96 -6.95
C GLY A 147 5.14 -0.18 -5.93
N TYR A 148 4.11 -0.51 -5.16
CA TYR A 148 4.18 -1.61 -4.18
C TYR A 148 4.29 -2.99 -4.82
N SER A 149 3.78 -3.16 -6.05
CA SER A 149 3.96 -4.42 -6.79
C SER A 149 5.43 -4.71 -7.09
N GLN A 150 6.31 -3.72 -6.98
CA GLN A 150 7.72 -3.83 -7.35
C GLN A 150 8.63 -4.13 -6.15
N THR A 151 8.09 -4.32 -4.94
CA THR A 151 8.89 -4.53 -3.72
C THR A 151 9.91 -5.67 -3.86
N GLY A 152 9.56 -6.75 -4.56
CA GLY A 152 10.45 -7.87 -4.86
C GLY A 152 11.18 -7.80 -6.22
N SER A 153 11.07 -6.69 -6.95
CA SER A 153 11.65 -6.52 -8.28
C SER A 153 12.83 -5.55 -8.26
N PRO A 154 13.72 -5.58 -9.28
CA PRO A 154 14.80 -4.60 -9.39
C PRO A 154 14.32 -3.13 -9.41
N VAL A 155 13.08 -2.87 -9.85
CA VAL A 155 12.52 -1.52 -9.92
C VAL A 155 12.36 -0.89 -8.52
N ALA A 156 12.28 -1.70 -7.45
CA ALA A 156 12.29 -1.20 -6.06
C ALA A 156 13.53 -0.38 -5.70
N ALA A 157 14.67 -0.58 -6.39
CA ALA A 157 15.89 0.18 -6.12
C ALA A 157 15.72 1.70 -6.32
N PHE A 158 14.68 2.13 -7.05
CA PHE A 158 14.36 3.54 -7.24
C PHE A 158 13.53 4.15 -6.10
N ALA A 159 12.95 3.32 -5.22
CA ALA A 159 12.09 3.77 -4.14
C ALA A 159 12.75 4.77 -3.17
N PRO A 160 14.04 4.63 -2.78
CA PRO A 160 14.70 5.60 -1.88
C PRO A 160 14.82 7.02 -2.45
N ILE A 161 14.79 7.17 -3.79
CA ILE A 161 14.98 8.47 -4.46
C ILE A 161 13.64 9.21 -4.57
N THR A 162 12.58 8.50 -4.95
CA THR A 162 11.30 9.12 -5.35
C THR A 162 10.09 8.69 -4.54
N GLY A 163 10.27 7.74 -3.62
CA GLY A 163 9.18 7.04 -2.97
C GLY A 163 8.35 6.18 -3.94
N VAL A 164 7.23 5.66 -3.42
CA VAL A 164 6.36 4.70 -4.12
C VAL A 164 5.79 5.23 -5.44
N PHE A 165 5.46 6.53 -5.51
CA PHE A 165 4.83 7.10 -6.71
C PHE A 165 5.80 7.24 -7.88
N GLY A 166 7.10 7.47 -7.63
CA GLY A 166 8.09 7.42 -8.70
C GLY A 166 8.36 6.01 -9.20
N VAL A 167 8.26 5.00 -8.32
CA VAL A 167 8.26 3.59 -8.74
C VAL A 167 7.02 3.28 -9.60
N SER A 168 5.82 3.74 -9.21
CA SER A 168 4.61 3.64 -10.05
C SER A 168 4.81 4.28 -11.42
N TRP A 169 5.47 5.44 -11.49
CA TRP A 169 5.78 6.12 -12.74
C TRP A 169 6.71 5.28 -13.64
N LEU A 170 7.75 4.63 -13.08
CA LEU A 170 8.60 3.70 -13.83
C LEU A 170 7.82 2.48 -14.33
N VAL A 171 6.93 1.90 -13.52
CA VAL A 171 6.05 0.79 -13.94
C VAL A 171 5.20 1.19 -15.14
N VAL A 172 4.64 2.39 -15.10
CA VAL A 172 3.87 2.95 -16.21
C VAL A 172 4.74 3.18 -17.44
N LEU A 173 5.98 3.68 -17.30
CA LEU A 173 6.90 3.82 -18.43
C LEU A 173 7.26 2.48 -19.08
N ILE A 174 7.48 1.42 -18.30
CA ILE A 174 7.69 0.07 -18.83
C ILE A 174 6.46 -0.35 -19.63
N SER A 175 5.27 -0.19 -19.06
CA SER A 175 3.99 -0.54 -19.68
C SER A 175 3.77 0.21 -21.01
N VAL A 176 4.06 1.50 -21.01
CA VAL A 176 4.02 2.35 -22.21
C VAL A 176 5.03 1.88 -23.26
N SER A 177 6.24 1.52 -22.85
CA SER A 177 7.29 1.04 -23.76
C SER A 177 6.80 -0.20 -24.50
N LEU A 178 6.11 -1.13 -23.81
CA LEU A 178 5.48 -2.30 -24.43
C LEU A 178 4.42 -1.90 -25.49
N VAL A 179 3.61 -0.88 -25.22
CA VAL A 179 2.60 -0.39 -26.19
C VAL A 179 3.25 0.26 -27.42
N LEU A 180 4.38 0.93 -27.25
CA LEU A 180 5.13 1.56 -28.34
C LEU A 180 5.86 0.54 -29.22
N LEU A 181 6.33 -0.57 -28.65
CA LEU A 181 7.04 -1.63 -29.38
C LEU A 181 6.19 -2.36 -30.43
N VAL A 182 4.86 -2.26 -30.34
CA VAL A 182 3.93 -2.80 -31.36
C VAL A 182 3.47 -1.75 -32.39
N GLY A 183 4.04 -0.55 -32.35
CA GLY A 183 3.70 0.58 -33.21
C GLY A 183 4.53 0.68 -34.50
N THR A 184 4.54 1.89 -35.06
CA THR A 184 5.40 2.29 -36.19
C THR A 184 6.88 2.22 -35.81
N ILE A 185 7.79 2.27 -36.81
CA ILE A 185 9.24 2.24 -36.54
C ILE A 185 9.68 3.37 -35.59
N ARG A 186 9.12 4.57 -35.75
CA ARG A 186 9.40 5.72 -34.87
C ARG A 186 8.96 5.42 -33.44
N GLU A 187 7.76 4.90 -33.25
CA GLU A 187 7.24 4.53 -31.93
C GLU A 187 8.09 3.43 -31.29
N LYS A 188 8.48 2.40 -32.04
CA LYS A 188 9.39 1.35 -31.56
C LYS A 188 10.71 1.91 -31.05
N VAL A 189 11.32 2.85 -31.77
CA VAL A 189 12.57 3.51 -31.33
C VAL A 189 12.34 4.24 -30.00
N PHE A 190 11.27 5.02 -29.86
CA PHE A 190 10.96 5.68 -28.60
C PHE A 190 10.63 4.70 -27.47
N GLY A 191 9.96 3.58 -27.76
CA GLY A 191 9.70 2.51 -26.81
C GLY A 191 10.98 1.84 -26.33
N LEU A 192 11.93 1.57 -27.23
CA LEU A 192 13.25 1.04 -26.88
C LEU A 192 14.05 2.03 -26.02
N ILE A 193 14.08 3.32 -26.40
CA ILE A 193 14.77 4.36 -25.62
C ILE A 193 14.18 4.46 -24.20
N SER A 194 12.85 4.49 -24.09
CA SER A 194 12.16 4.53 -22.80
C SER A 194 12.47 3.29 -21.96
N GLY A 195 12.39 2.09 -22.55
CA GLY A 195 12.74 0.85 -21.85
C GLY A 195 14.19 0.82 -21.39
N LEU A 196 15.14 1.22 -22.24
CA LEU A 196 16.56 1.31 -21.90
C LEU A 196 16.83 2.37 -20.83
N MET A 197 16.11 3.50 -20.85
CA MET A 197 16.19 4.51 -19.80
C MET A 197 15.78 3.92 -18.45
N VAL A 198 14.66 3.18 -18.39
CA VAL A 198 14.23 2.52 -17.15
C VAL A 198 15.27 1.51 -16.68
N VAL A 199 15.81 0.68 -17.58
CA VAL A 199 16.89 -0.26 -17.24
C VAL A 199 18.10 0.48 -16.69
N ALA A 200 18.54 1.57 -17.32
CA ALA A 200 19.66 2.37 -16.84
C ALA A 200 19.41 2.97 -15.45
N ILE A 201 18.22 3.54 -15.21
CA ILE A 201 17.82 4.09 -13.90
C ILE A 201 17.87 3.01 -12.83
N VAL A 202 17.28 1.85 -13.11
CA VAL A 202 17.22 0.72 -12.17
C VAL A 202 18.62 0.16 -11.89
N SER A 203 19.45 -0.02 -12.92
CA SER A 203 20.83 -0.49 -12.76
C SER A 203 21.64 0.47 -11.92
N VAL A 204 21.62 1.77 -12.22
CA VAL A 204 22.37 2.78 -11.45
C VAL A 204 21.88 2.83 -10.01
N SER A 205 20.56 2.84 -9.78
CA SER A 205 19.98 2.91 -8.43
C SER A 205 20.29 1.66 -7.61
N GLY A 206 20.36 0.49 -8.26
CA GLY A 206 20.69 -0.79 -7.61
C GLY A 206 22.14 -0.92 -7.14
N PHE A 207 23.06 -0.09 -7.65
CA PHE A 207 24.46 -0.04 -7.17
C PHE A 207 24.66 0.91 -5.99
N ILE A 208 23.64 1.69 -5.61
CA ILE A 208 23.74 2.68 -4.54
C ILE A 208 23.23 2.06 -3.23
N SER A 209 24.11 1.95 -2.24
CA SER A 209 23.70 1.70 -0.86
C SER A 209 23.37 3.04 -0.21
N TRP A 210 22.09 3.23 0.14
CA TRP A 210 21.61 4.46 0.80
C TRP A 210 21.84 4.48 2.31
N SER A 211 22.22 3.34 2.88
CA SER A 211 22.51 3.19 4.29
C SER A 211 23.72 2.28 4.51
N GLU A 212 24.39 2.49 5.63
CA GLU A 212 25.42 1.62 6.16
C GLU A 212 25.08 1.27 7.63
N PRO A 213 25.46 0.09 8.12
CA PRO A 213 25.28 -0.26 9.52
C PRO A 213 25.97 0.78 10.42
N SER A 214 25.27 1.24 11.46
CA SER A 214 25.77 2.20 12.43
C SER A 214 25.39 1.78 13.84
N GLY A 215 26.25 2.08 14.81
CA GLY A 215 26.06 1.72 16.22
C GLY A 215 26.45 0.27 16.54
N GLU A 216 26.16 -0.14 17.77
CA GLU A 216 26.38 -1.51 18.23
C GLU A 216 25.21 -2.42 17.81
N GLN A 217 25.52 -3.70 17.58
CA GLN A 217 24.48 -4.70 17.33
C GLN A 217 23.73 -4.99 18.62
N PHE A 218 22.39 -4.97 18.53
CA PHE A 218 21.52 -5.30 19.64
C PHE A 218 20.42 -6.28 19.21
N SER A 219 19.94 -7.04 20.17
CA SER A 219 18.90 -8.05 19.97
C SER A 219 17.51 -7.44 20.15
N VAL A 220 16.59 -7.76 19.23
CA VAL A 220 15.20 -7.28 19.25
C VAL A 220 14.24 -8.46 19.31
N ARG A 221 13.27 -8.40 20.23
CA ARG A 221 12.17 -9.37 20.34
C ARG A 221 10.83 -8.68 20.08
N MET A 222 10.17 -9.06 19.00
CA MET A 222 8.79 -8.65 18.70
C MET A 222 7.81 -9.72 19.17
N VAL A 223 6.92 -9.37 20.09
CA VAL A 223 6.01 -10.34 20.74
C VAL A 223 4.64 -10.34 20.05
N GLN A 224 4.22 -11.47 19.50
CA GLN A 224 2.92 -11.62 18.84
C GLN A 224 1.97 -12.48 19.68
N GLY A 225 1.07 -11.84 20.43
CA GLY A 225 0.15 -12.53 21.33
C GLY A 225 -1.01 -13.29 20.66
N ASN A 226 -1.31 -12.99 19.39
CA ASN A 226 -2.40 -13.60 18.62
C ASN A 226 -3.76 -13.62 19.34
N ILE A 227 -4.07 -12.56 20.08
CA ILE A 227 -5.29 -12.45 20.90
C ILE A 227 -6.50 -12.25 19.99
N PRO A 228 -7.55 -13.09 20.08
CA PRO A 228 -8.74 -12.94 19.27
C PRO A 228 -9.42 -11.59 19.48
N GLN A 229 -9.78 -10.92 18.37
CA GLN A 229 -10.33 -9.56 18.41
C GLN A 229 -11.59 -9.43 19.29
N LYS A 230 -12.42 -10.49 19.36
CA LYS A 230 -13.67 -10.50 20.14
C LYS A 230 -13.43 -10.31 21.64
N ILE A 231 -12.35 -10.88 22.18
CA ILE A 231 -12.03 -10.82 23.61
C ILE A 231 -10.99 -9.76 23.94
N LYS A 232 -10.35 -9.14 22.92
CA LYS A 232 -9.21 -8.22 23.08
C LYS A 232 -9.51 -7.06 24.04
N TRP A 233 -10.76 -6.58 24.06
CA TRP A 233 -11.18 -5.46 24.90
C TRP A 233 -12.05 -5.86 26.09
N GLU A 234 -12.22 -7.17 26.34
CA GLU A 234 -12.99 -7.66 27.47
C GLU A 234 -12.15 -7.58 28.76
N PRO A 235 -12.58 -6.81 29.78
CA PRO A 235 -11.79 -6.62 31.01
C PRO A 235 -11.38 -7.90 31.72
N ALA A 236 -12.19 -8.96 31.61
CA ALA A 236 -11.92 -10.28 32.19
C ALA A 236 -10.65 -10.97 31.61
N TYR A 237 -10.18 -10.56 30.44
CA TYR A 237 -9.00 -11.11 29.78
C TYR A 237 -7.77 -10.20 29.85
N LEU A 238 -7.86 -9.06 30.54
CA LEU A 238 -6.75 -8.11 30.64
C LEU A 238 -5.53 -8.74 31.32
N ASP A 239 -5.73 -9.35 32.49
CA ASP A 239 -4.64 -9.95 33.26
C ASP A 239 -3.99 -11.12 32.52
N SER A 240 -4.80 -12.02 31.94
CA SER A 240 -4.27 -13.15 31.15
C SER A 240 -3.54 -12.70 29.88
N THR A 241 -3.96 -11.58 29.29
CA THR A 241 -3.27 -10.93 28.16
C THR A 241 -1.90 -10.42 28.59
N ILE A 242 -1.83 -9.72 29.73
CA ILE A 242 -0.56 -9.18 30.27
C ILE A 242 0.38 -10.32 30.66
N ASP A 243 -0.13 -11.38 31.26
CA ASP A 243 0.63 -12.58 31.64
C ASP A 243 1.20 -13.28 30.41
N LEU A 244 0.39 -13.45 29.35
CA LEU A 244 0.85 -14.00 28.08
C LEU A 244 1.99 -13.17 27.49
N TYR A 245 1.80 -11.87 27.34
CA TYR A 245 2.84 -10.99 26.79
C TYR A 245 4.11 -11.00 27.64
N SER A 246 3.97 -10.92 28.97
CA SER A 246 5.10 -10.97 29.90
C SER A 246 5.83 -12.31 29.84
N GLY A 247 5.09 -13.42 29.78
CA GLY A 247 5.63 -14.77 29.67
C GLY A 247 6.40 -15.02 28.38
N LEU A 248 5.99 -14.39 27.27
CA LEU A 248 6.71 -14.43 25.99
C LEU A 248 7.92 -13.47 25.94
N SER A 249 7.85 -12.35 26.66
CA SER A 249 8.85 -11.28 26.58
C SER A 249 10.18 -11.65 27.22
N PHE A 250 10.13 -12.34 28.36
CA PHE A 250 11.27 -12.51 29.25
C PHE A 250 11.84 -13.94 29.26
N GLN A 251 11.64 -14.70 28.19
CA GLN A 251 12.14 -16.09 28.07
C GLN A 251 13.65 -16.16 27.87
N GLU A 252 14.22 -15.19 27.14
CA GLU A 252 15.66 -15.11 26.92
C GLU A 252 16.11 -13.65 27.05
N LYS A 253 17.40 -13.43 27.27
CA LYS A 253 17.97 -12.09 27.34
C LYS A 253 17.82 -11.39 25.98
N THR A 254 17.32 -10.16 25.98
CA THR A 254 17.14 -9.34 24.78
C THR A 254 17.31 -7.87 25.16
N ASP A 255 17.85 -7.06 24.24
CA ASP A 255 18.13 -5.64 24.49
C ASP A 255 16.89 -4.76 24.27
N LEU A 256 16.04 -5.08 23.29
CA LEU A 256 14.78 -4.38 23.02
C LEU A 256 13.60 -5.33 22.85
N ILE A 257 12.50 -5.08 23.58
CA ILE A 257 11.25 -5.84 23.49
C ILE A 257 10.14 -4.96 22.92
N ILE A 258 9.42 -5.44 21.91
CA ILE A 258 8.35 -4.69 21.25
C ILE A 258 7.02 -5.44 21.40
N TRP A 259 6.04 -4.78 22.00
CA TRP A 259 4.65 -5.23 22.03
C TRP A 259 3.83 -4.47 20.98
N PRO A 260 2.90 -5.15 20.29
CA PRO A 260 2.18 -4.60 19.16
C PRO A 260 1.17 -3.51 19.58
N GLU A 261 0.49 -2.96 18.58
CA GLU A 261 -0.56 -1.96 18.77
C GLU A 261 -1.67 -2.46 19.72
N THR A 262 -1.94 -1.65 20.75
CA THR A 262 -2.92 -1.97 21.79
C THR A 262 -2.69 -3.37 22.38
N ALA A 263 -1.44 -3.69 22.73
CA ALA A 263 -1.10 -4.91 23.45
C ALA A 263 -1.66 -4.91 24.87
N ILE A 264 -1.71 -3.72 25.50
CA ILE A 264 -2.43 -3.49 26.76
C ILE A 264 -3.75 -2.77 26.42
N PRO A 265 -4.89 -3.46 26.45
CA PRO A 265 -6.21 -2.90 26.13
C PRO A 265 -6.79 -2.09 27.32
N ALA A 266 -5.97 -1.24 27.94
CA ALA A 266 -6.34 -0.37 29.05
C ALA A 266 -5.54 0.94 28.97
N PHE A 267 -6.07 2.02 29.55
CA PHE A 267 -5.37 3.30 29.56
C PHE A 267 -4.16 3.26 30.49
N TYR A 268 -3.07 3.92 30.11
CA TYR A 268 -1.83 3.96 30.89
C TYR A 268 -2.04 4.26 32.38
N HIS A 269 -2.86 5.28 32.70
CA HIS A 269 -3.11 5.68 34.09
C HIS A 269 -3.85 4.61 34.91
N GLN A 270 -4.58 3.69 34.27
CA GLN A 270 -5.32 2.60 34.94
C GLN A 270 -4.41 1.44 35.34
N VAL A 271 -3.33 1.23 34.58
CA VAL A 271 -2.43 0.07 34.74
C VAL A 271 -1.02 0.47 35.17
N ARG A 272 -0.80 1.75 35.50
CA ARG A 272 0.53 2.28 35.86
C ARG A 272 1.17 1.48 36.99
N GLU A 273 0.48 1.37 38.12
CA GLU A 273 1.02 0.72 39.31
C GLU A 273 0.99 -0.81 39.21
N SER A 274 -0.04 -1.38 38.56
CA SER A 274 -0.23 -2.83 38.48
C SER A 274 0.63 -3.50 37.41
N VAL A 275 0.98 -2.79 36.32
CA VAL A 275 1.65 -3.37 35.15
C VAL A 275 2.90 -2.59 34.77
N MET A 276 2.79 -1.28 34.56
CA MET A 276 3.88 -0.50 33.97
C MET A 276 5.09 -0.37 34.90
N VAL A 277 4.86 -0.07 36.19
CA VAL A 277 5.93 0.01 37.20
C VAL A 277 6.64 -1.34 37.42
N PRO A 278 5.94 -2.48 37.55
CA PRO A 278 6.59 -3.80 37.58
C PRO A 278 7.41 -4.12 36.33
N LEU A 279 6.91 -3.80 35.13
CA LEU A 279 7.64 -4.00 33.87
C LEU A 279 8.90 -3.14 33.84
N GLN A 280 8.81 -1.85 34.20
CA GLN A 280 9.95 -0.94 34.29
C GLN A 280 11.06 -1.51 35.18
N ARG A 281 10.72 -1.93 36.41
CA ARG A 281 11.70 -2.51 37.34
C ARG A 281 12.35 -3.77 36.78
N ARG A 282 11.57 -4.63 36.12
CA ARG A 282 12.08 -5.86 35.52
C ARG A 282 13.05 -5.56 34.37
N LEU A 283 12.73 -4.57 33.54
CA LEU A 283 13.56 -4.12 32.43
C LEU A 283 14.89 -3.52 32.91
N GLU A 284 14.87 -2.70 33.97
CA GLU A 284 16.09 -2.16 34.60
C GLU A 284 17.02 -3.27 35.12
N LEU A 285 16.47 -4.33 35.72
CA LEU A 285 17.25 -5.45 36.24
C LEU A 285 17.97 -6.23 35.13
N ILE A 286 17.30 -6.44 34.00
CA ILE A 286 17.88 -7.18 32.87
C ILE A 286 18.63 -6.28 31.89
N LYS A 287 18.62 -4.96 32.13
CA LYS A 287 19.17 -3.92 31.26
C LYS A 287 18.62 -4.00 29.83
N ALA A 288 17.30 -4.03 29.71
CA ALA A 288 16.60 -4.04 28.43
C ALA A 288 15.66 -2.84 28.32
N GLU A 289 15.33 -2.49 27.09
CA GLU A 289 14.29 -1.52 26.74
C GLU A 289 13.02 -2.23 26.26
N MET A 290 11.89 -1.55 26.41
CA MET A 290 10.62 -2.04 25.91
C MET A 290 9.80 -0.91 25.30
N VAL A 291 9.08 -1.25 24.23
CA VAL A 291 8.13 -0.37 23.57
C VAL A 291 6.78 -1.08 23.52
N VAL A 292 5.74 -0.43 24.05
CA VAL A 292 4.40 -1.01 24.20
C VAL A 292 3.34 -0.14 23.52
N GLY A 293 2.57 -0.73 22.61
CA GLY A 293 1.38 -0.09 22.05
C GLY A 293 0.21 -0.13 23.04
N MET A 294 -0.35 1.02 23.40
CA MET A 294 -1.50 1.14 24.30
C MET A 294 -2.22 2.48 24.17
N PRO A 295 -3.50 2.59 24.56
CA PRO A 295 -4.18 3.88 24.58
C PRO A 295 -3.69 4.75 25.74
N VAL A 296 -3.49 6.04 25.46
CA VAL A 296 -3.11 7.05 26.46
C VAL A 296 -4.14 8.17 26.43
N ARG A 297 -4.59 8.58 27.63
CA ARG A 297 -5.37 9.79 27.82
C ARG A 297 -4.40 10.91 28.17
N ALA A 298 -4.37 11.96 27.36
CA ALA A 298 -3.68 13.20 27.68
C ALA A 298 -4.73 14.19 28.18
N ASP A 299 -4.53 14.72 29.39
CA ASP A 299 -5.55 15.43 30.17
C ASP A 299 -6.27 16.54 29.37
N ASP A 300 -5.51 17.30 28.56
CA ASP A 300 -6.03 18.42 27.76
C ASP A 300 -6.27 18.09 26.27
N TYR A 301 -5.84 16.93 25.80
CA TYR A 301 -5.78 16.61 24.36
C TYR A 301 -6.62 15.40 23.94
N GLY A 302 -7.25 14.70 24.89
CA GLY A 302 -8.15 13.58 24.62
C GLY A 302 -7.45 12.22 24.61
N TYR A 303 -7.92 11.31 23.76
CA TYR A 303 -7.48 9.92 23.72
C TYR A 303 -6.61 9.65 22.48
N PHE A 304 -5.50 8.95 22.69
CA PHE A 304 -4.51 8.65 21.66
C PHE A 304 -4.20 7.16 21.63
N ASN A 305 -4.08 6.61 20.42
CA ASN A 305 -3.37 5.35 20.21
C ASN A 305 -1.87 5.66 20.28
N SER A 306 -1.17 5.09 21.27
CA SER A 306 0.16 5.54 21.65
C SER A 306 1.15 4.39 21.75
N MET A 307 2.42 4.76 21.69
CA MET A 307 3.56 3.89 21.90
C MET A 307 4.31 4.39 23.13
N VAL A 308 4.41 3.57 24.17
CA VAL A 308 5.03 3.91 25.46
C VAL A 308 6.37 3.19 25.58
N SER A 309 7.43 3.95 25.85
CA SER A 309 8.78 3.41 26.10
C SER A 309 9.01 3.19 27.59
N LEU A 310 9.68 2.08 27.92
CA LEU A 310 10.09 1.66 29.26
C LEU A 310 11.54 1.12 29.20
N GLY A 311 12.21 1.06 30.35
CA GLY A 311 13.55 0.52 30.51
C GLY A 311 14.58 1.55 30.95
N THR A 312 15.86 1.26 30.74
CA THR A 312 16.97 2.17 31.06
C THR A 312 16.99 3.33 30.08
N VAL A 313 16.36 4.44 30.46
CA VAL A 313 16.52 5.72 29.75
C VAL A 313 17.99 6.10 29.80
N HIS A 314 18.70 6.00 28.67
CA HIS A 314 20.02 6.58 28.47
C HIS A 314 19.91 7.92 27.74
#